data_AF-A0A3M4SJ81-F1
#
_entry.id   AF-A0A3M4SJ81-F1
#
_cell.length_a   1.000
_cell.length_b   1.000
_cell.length_c   1.000
_cell.angle_alpha   90.00
_cell.angle_beta   90.00
_cell.angle_gamma   90.00
#
_symmetry.space_group_name_H-M   'P 1'
#
loop_
_entity.id
_entity.type
_entity.pdbx_description
1 polymer ?
#
loop_
_entity_poly.entity_id
_entity_poly.type
_entity_poly.pdbx_seq_one_letter_code
_entity_poly.pdbx_strand_id
1 'polypeptide(L)'
;MLGEIGMCDPRIIGETVYMLGNGTGKARANDRGQAGRQVQEWRLLFLSTGEKTLAQHMAEANKELKAGMEVRMLAVPADASKGLGMFDTLNGFDDAAALSDALKARVAKYYGTPLTTFLTALCEPDKRHAWSAILRRTLEGFIAQ
;
A
#
# COMPACT_ATOMS: atom_id res chain seq x y z
N MET A 1 4.71 1.69 -6.58
CA MET A 1 5.32 0.75 -5.61
C MET A 1 6.52 1.46 -5.02
N LEU A 2 6.60 1.52 -3.70
CA LEU A 2 7.85 1.89 -3.03
C LEU A 2 8.70 0.62 -2.97
N GLY A 3 9.99 0.74 -3.24
CA GLY A 3 10.92 -0.37 -3.05
C GLY A 3 11.00 -0.80 -1.58
N GLU A 4 11.87 -1.77 -1.33
CA GLU A 4 12.17 -2.37 -0.03
C GLU A 4 12.07 -1.39 1.15
N ILE A 5 11.15 -1.67 2.09
CA ILE A 5 10.91 -0.84 3.28
C ILE A 5 12.19 -0.72 4.13
N GLY A 6 13.01 -1.78 4.13
CA GLY A 6 14.27 -1.83 4.85
C GLY A 6 15.30 -0.79 4.41
N MET A 7 15.13 -0.17 3.24
CA MET A 7 16.02 0.90 2.76
C MET A 7 15.77 2.25 3.44
N CYS A 8 14.64 2.41 4.13
CA CYS A 8 14.36 3.61 4.90
C CYS A 8 15.13 3.59 6.22
N ASP A 9 15.61 4.74 6.68
CA ASP A 9 16.26 4.84 7.98
C ASP A 9 15.25 4.52 9.12
N PRO A 10 15.54 3.53 9.99
CA PRO A 10 14.70 3.13 11.12
C PRO A 10 14.23 4.30 12.01
N ARG A 11 15.01 5.38 12.09
CA ARG A 11 14.74 6.54 12.94
C ARG A 11 13.60 7.41 12.41
N ILE A 12 13.34 7.40 11.11
CA ILE A 12 12.37 8.29 10.43
C ILE A 12 11.23 7.54 9.73
N ILE A 13 11.31 6.20 9.65
CA ILE A 13 10.33 5.41 8.89
C ILE A 13 8.89 5.63 9.37
N GLY A 14 8.65 5.70 10.69
CA GLY A 14 7.32 5.93 11.23
C GLY A 14 6.74 7.30 10.86
N GLU A 15 7.57 8.34 10.87
CA GLU A 15 7.17 9.68 10.39
C GLU A 15 6.90 9.66 8.88
N THR A 16 7.70 8.91 8.13
CA THR A 16 7.52 8.72 6.68
C THR A 16 6.17 8.07 6.38
N VAL A 17 5.79 7.02 7.12
CA VAL A 17 4.47 6.37 7.00
C VAL A 17 3.34 7.36 7.30
N TYR A 18 3.49 8.22 8.30
CA TYR A 18 2.52 9.28 8.56
C TYR A 18 2.41 10.27 7.40
N MET A 19 3.53 10.75 6.88
CA MET A 19 3.52 11.69 5.75
C MET A 19 2.86 11.07 4.51
N LEU A 20 3.21 9.83 4.17
CA LEU A 20 2.62 9.10 3.05
C LEU A 20 1.11 8.93 3.23
N GLY A 21 0.67 8.46 4.40
CA GLY A 21 -0.75 8.23 4.69
C GLY A 21 -1.58 9.51 4.85
N ASN A 22 -0.97 10.60 5.33
CA ASN A 22 -1.65 11.89 5.47
C ASN A 22 -1.72 12.69 4.17
N GLY A 23 -0.93 12.31 3.15
CA GLY A 23 -0.99 13.00 1.87
C GLY A 23 -0.23 14.32 1.83
N THR A 24 0.77 14.53 2.69
CA THR A 24 1.40 15.85 2.84
C THR A 24 2.91 15.75 3.05
N GLY A 25 3.65 16.58 2.31
CA GLY A 25 5.09 16.74 2.41
C GLY A 25 5.57 17.47 3.67
N LYS A 26 6.89 17.47 3.88
CA LYS A 26 7.49 18.19 5.00
C LYS A 26 7.61 19.67 4.67
N ALA A 27 6.97 20.53 5.46
CA ALA A 27 7.13 21.97 5.36
C ALA A 27 8.59 22.38 5.65
N ARG A 28 9.10 23.35 4.89
CA ARG A 28 10.44 23.93 5.07
C ARG A 28 10.30 25.44 5.17
N ALA A 29 10.95 26.06 6.15
CA ALA A 29 11.10 27.50 6.19
C ALA A 29 12.15 27.95 5.15
N ASN A 30 12.01 29.15 4.61
CA ASN A 30 13.08 29.77 3.84
C ASN A 30 14.16 30.37 4.77
N ASP A 31 15.25 30.84 4.17
CA ASP A 31 16.37 31.54 4.81
C ASP A 31 15.96 32.80 5.59
N ARG A 32 14.75 33.30 5.37
CA ARG A 32 14.17 34.46 6.06
C ARG A 32 13.14 34.09 7.14
N GLY A 33 13.02 32.80 7.48
CA GLY A 33 12.08 32.32 8.50
C GLY A 33 10.60 32.40 8.09
N GLN A 34 10.31 32.70 6.83
CA GLN A 34 8.96 32.67 6.28
C GLN A 34 8.62 31.26 5.79
N ALA A 35 7.33 30.98 5.63
CA ALA A 35 6.89 29.75 4.98
C ALA A 35 7.59 29.62 3.63
N GLY A 36 8.32 28.53 3.42
CA GLY A 36 9.04 28.29 2.17
C GLY A 36 8.09 27.93 1.01
N ARG A 37 8.56 27.11 0.08
CA ARG A 37 7.73 26.60 -1.02
C ARG A 37 6.46 25.90 -0.50
N GLN A 38 5.39 25.99 -1.29
CA GLN A 38 4.13 25.29 -1.01
C GLN A 38 4.39 23.80 -0.78
N VAL A 39 3.81 23.29 0.31
CA VAL A 39 3.89 21.88 0.68
C VAL A 39 3.21 21.05 -0.40
N GLN A 40 3.88 20.00 -0.85
CA GLN A 40 3.30 19.08 -1.82
C GLN A 40 2.25 18.22 -1.13
N GLU A 41 1.10 18.06 -1.78
CA GLU A 41 -0.02 17.24 -1.30
C GLU A 41 -0.31 16.11 -2.29
N TRP A 42 -0.77 14.98 -1.78
CA TRP A 42 -1.11 13.81 -2.58
C TRP A 42 -2.21 12.99 -1.95
N ARG A 43 -2.83 12.14 -2.76
CA ARG A 43 -3.74 11.08 -2.30
C ARG A 43 -3.41 9.81 -3.06
N LEU A 44 -2.74 8.87 -2.39
CA LEU A 44 -2.27 7.65 -3.01
C LEU A 44 -2.39 6.46 -2.07
N LEU A 45 -2.58 5.28 -2.66
CA LEU A 45 -2.33 4.01 -2.00
C LEU A 45 -0.88 3.63 -2.31
N PHE A 46 -0.12 3.25 -1.28
CA PHE A 46 1.24 2.78 -1.44
C PHE A 46 1.36 1.34 -0.98
N LEU A 47 2.29 0.63 -1.62
CA LEU A 47 2.69 -0.72 -1.30
C LEU A 47 4.21 -0.71 -1.24
N SER A 48 4.77 -1.41 -0.27
CA SER A 48 6.18 -1.69 -0.12
C SER A 48 6.35 -3.15 0.24
N THR A 49 7.51 -3.72 -0.08
CA THR A 49 7.90 -5.08 0.31
C THR A 49 8.94 -5.01 1.41
N GLY A 50 9.03 -6.06 2.22
CA GLY A 50 10.15 -6.21 3.11
C GLY A 50 10.15 -7.48 3.93
N GLU A 51 11.33 -7.84 4.41
CA GLU A 51 11.54 -8.98 5.32
C GLU A 51 11.12 -8.65 6.76
N LYS A 52 11.11 -7.36 7.12
CA LYS A 52 10.76 -6.87 8.45
C LYS A 52 9.45 -6.09 8.40
N THR A 53 8.63 -6.28 9.42
CA THR A 53 7.46 -5.44 9.64
C THR A 53 7.89 -4.02 10.02
N LEU A 54 6.99 -3.04 9.89
CA LEU A 54 7.25 -1.66 10.32
C LEU A 54 7.65 -1.60 11.81
N ALA A 55 7.01 -2.41 12.66
CA ALA A 55 7.35 -2.52 14.08
C ALA A 55 8.80 -3.00 14.30
N GLN A 56 9.18 -4.08 13.62
CA GLN A 56 10.52 -4.65 13.69
C GLN A 56 11.57 -3.65 13.19
N HIS A 57 11.29 -2.95 12.10
CA HIS A 57 12.21 -1.95 11.53
C HIS A 57 12.39 -0.76 12.47
N MET A 58 11.31 -0.25 13.08
CA MET A 58 11.38 0.84 14.06
C MET A 58 12.11 0.45 15.35
N ALA A 59 11.98 -0.80 15.78
CA ALA A 59 12.63 -1.31 16.98
C ALA A 59 14.18 -1.25 16.88
N GLU A 60 14.75 -1.32 15.68
CA GLU A 60 16.21 -1.16 15.46
C GLU A 60 16.73 0.22 15.88
N ALA A 61 15.87 1.23 15.88
CA ALA A 61 16.17 2.57 16.37
C ALA A 61 15.62 2.84 17.78
N ASN A 62 15.21 1.80 18.52
CA ASN A 62 14.52 1.92 19.81
C ASN A 62 13.29 2.84 19.74
N LYS A 63 12.54 2.78 18.63
CA LYS A 63 11.29 3.52 18.44
C LYS A 63 10.09 2.60 18.60
N GLU A 64 9.07 3.09 19.31
CA GLU A 64 7.80 2.39 19.46
C GLU A 64 6.87 2.66 18.28
N LEU A 65 6.20 1.60 17.80
CA LEU A 65 5.13 1.71 16.83
C LEU A 65 3.90 2.36 17.47
N LYS A 66 3.32 3.36 16.81
CA LYS A 66 2.05 3.96 17.22
C LYS A 66 0.91 3.33 16.42
N ALA A 67 -0.23 3.10 17.06
CA ALA A 67 -1.43 2.55 16.40
C ALA A 67 -1.82 3.32 15.13
N GLY A 68 -1.66 4.66 15.14
CA GLY A 68 -1.93 5.50 13.96
C GLY A 68 -1.01 5.23 12.75
N MET A 69 0.20 4.69 12.96
CA MET A 69 1.10 4.27 11.88
C MET A 69 0.68 2.93 11.30
N GLU A 70 0.28 1.99 12.17
CA GLU A 70 -0.15 0.64 11.78
C GLU A 70 -1.37 0.67 10.88
N VAL A 71 -2.38 1.51 11.20
CA VAL A 71 -3.57 1.66 10.35
C VAL A 71 -3.27 2.32 8.99
N ARG A 72 -2.11 2.98 8.85
CA ARG A 72 -1.68 3.60 7.57
C ARG A 72 -0.80 2.68 6.74
N MET A 73 -0.18 1.68 7.36
CA MET A 73 0.67 0.70 6.68
C MET A 73 0.43 -0.67 7.28
N LEU A 74 -0.52 -1.39 6.69
CA LEU A 74 -0.86 -2.75 7.09
C LEU A 74 0.24 -3.71 6.64
N ALA A 75 0.74 -4.53 7.56
CA ALA A 75 1.63 -5.63 7.25
C ALA A 75 0.79 -6.82 6.78
N VAL A 76 0.97 -7.23 5.53
CA VAL A 76 0.30 -8.41 4.96
C VAL A 76 1.35 -9.52 4.81
N PRO A 77 1.20 -10.66 5.52
CA PRO A 77 2.09 -11.79 5.34
C PRO A 77 2.05 -12.31 3.91
N ALA A 78 3.21 -12.60 3.33
CA ALA A 78 3.32 -13.19 1.99
C ALA A 78 3.15 -14.73 2.03
N ASP A 79 2.16 -15.21 2.77
CA ASP A 79 1.84 -16.63 2.95
C ASP A 79 0.33 -16.85 2.97
N ALA A 80 -0.17 -17.63 2.00
CA ALA A 80 -1.58 -18.01 1.89
C ALA A 80 -1.96 -19.20 2.80
N SER A 81 -1.03 -19.70 3.61
CA SER A 81 -1.21 -20.88 4.48
C SER A 81 -1.58 -22.15 3.71
N LYS A 82 -1.11 -22.27 2.47
CA LYS A 82 -1.35 -23.43 1.58
C LYS A 82 -0.08 -24.21 1.23
N GLY A 83 1.08 -23.81 1.75
CA GLY A 83 2.38 -24.37 1.37
C GLY A 83 2.86 -23.94 -0.02
N LEU A 84 2.21 -22.95 -0.63
CA LEU A 84 2.51 -22.42 -1.97
C LEU A 84 3.00 -20.96 -1.92
N GLY A 85 3.52 -20.52 -0.77
CA GLY A 85 3.86 -19.12 -0.52
C GLY A 85 2.62 -18.22 -0.57
N MET A 86 2.70 -17.11 -1.30
CA MET A 86 1.60 -16.14 -1.41
C MET A 86 0.41 -16.58 -2.28
N PHE A 87 0.46 -17.78 -2.87
CA PHE A 87 -0.58 -18.25 -3.79
C PHE A 87 -1.50 -19.26 -3.12
N ASP A 88 -2.81 -19.14 -3.34
CA ASP A 88 -3.77 -20.18 -2.96
C ASP A 88 -3.74 -21.38 -3.92
N THR A 89 -3.46 -21.14 -5.20
CA THR A 89 -3.46 -22.15 -6.27
C THR A 89 -2.38 -21.84 -7.31
N LEU A 90 -1.82 -22.88 -7.93
CA LEU A 90 -0.79 -22.74 -8.95
C LEU A 90 -1.33 -22.51 -10.36
N ASN A 91 -2.63 -22.62 -10.60
CA ASN A 91 -3.28 -22.33 -11.89
C ASN A 91 -2.60 -23.01 -13.10
N GLY A 92 -2.14 -24.26 -12.94
CA GLY A 92 -1.51 -25.06 -14.00
C GLY A 92 0.00 -24.87 -14.16
N PHE A 93 0.66 -24.13 -13.27
CA PHE A 93 2.13 -24.06 -13.19
C PHE A 93 2.68 -25.17 -12.28
N ASP A 94 3.93 -25.57 -12.54
CA ASP A 94 4.60 -26.67 -11.83
C ASP A 94 4.86 -26.35 -10.35
N ASP A 95 5.21 -25.09 -10.04
CA ASP A 95 5.42 -24.61 -8.68
C ASP A 95 5.16 -23.09 -8.55
N ALA A 96 5.28 -22.59 -7.30
CA ALA A 96 5.05 -21.18 -6.98
C ALA A 96 6.09 -20.24 -7.62
N ALA A 97 7.34 -20.72 -7.84
CA ALA A 97 8.38 -19.92 -8.48
C ALA A 97 8.07 -19.74 -9.97
N ALA A 98 7.69 -20.81 -10.66
CA ALA A 98 7.26 -20.80 -12.05
C ALA A 98 6.06 -19.87 -12.26
N LEU A 99 5.05 -19.91 -11.37
CA LEU A 99 3.93 -18.96 -11.41
C LEU A 99 4.39 -17.52 -11.20
N SER A 100 5.24 -17.26 -10.20
CA SER A 100 5.78 -15.92 -9.91
C SER A 100 6.54 -15.33 -11.10
N ASP A 101 7.42 -16.11 -11.73
CA ASP A 101 8.21 -15.67 -12.87
C ASP A 101 7.35 -15.47 -14.12
N ALA A 102 6.35 -16.33 -14.35
CA ALA A 102 5.38 -16.13 -15.41
C ALA A 102 4.55 -14.86 -15.21
N LEU A 103 4.14 -14.55 -13.98
CA LEU A 103 3.43 -13.31 -13.64
C LEU A 103 4.32 -12.09 -13.89
N LYS A 104 5.57 -12.09 -13.39
CA LYS A 104 6.53 -11.00 -13.63
C LYS A 104 6.72 -10.74 -15.14
N ALA A 105 6.94 -11.79 -15.92
CA ALA A 105 7.16 -11.69 -17.37
C ALA A 105 5.92 -11.14 -18.11
N ARG A 106 4.72 -11.52 -17.68
CA ARG A 106 3.45 -11.05 -18.29
C ARG A 106 3.13 -9.61 -17.88
N VAL A 107 3.28 -9.25 -16.62
CA VAL A 107 3.02 -7.88 -16.13
C VAL A 107 4.00 -6.88 -16.75
N ALA A 108 5.24 -7.29 -17.04
CA ALA A 108 6.18 -6.45 -17.78
C ALA A 108 5.74 -6.13 -19.22
N LYS A 109 4.94 -7.01 -19.84
CA LYS A 109 4.42 -6.84 -21.22
C LYS A 109 3.03 -6.21 -21.25
N TYR A 110 2.20 -6.51 -20.25
CA TYR A 110 0.79 -6.15 -20.19
C TYR A 110 0.50 -5.47 -18.84
N TYR A 111 0.38 -4.15 -18.85
CA TYR A 111 0.08 -3.35 -17.66
C TYR A 111 -0.88 -2.20 -17.99
N GLY A 112 -1.52 -1.63 -16.96
CA GLY A 112 -2.42 -0.49 -17.09
C GLY A 112 -3.87 -0.83 -17.49
N THR A 113 -4.07 -1.86 -18.31
CA THR A 113 -5.41 -2.25 -18.82
C THR A 113 -6.45 -2.49 -17.72
N PRO A 114 -6.18 -3.26 -16.64
CA PRO A 114 -7.19 -3.54 -15.62
C PRO A 114 -7.72 -2.28 -14.92
N LEU A 115 -6.84 -1.29 -14.66
CA LEU A 115 -7.22 -0.05 -14.01
C LEU A 115 -8.15 0.78 -14.90
N THR A 116 -7.87 0.86 -16.20
CA THR A 116 -8.74 1.59 -17.14
C THR A 116 -10.13 0.98 -17.17
N THR A 117 -10.24 -0.35 -17.30
CA THR A 117 -11.53 -1.05 -17.27
C THR A 117 -12.27 -0.82 -15.94
N PHE A 118 -11.56 -0.91 -14.81
CA PHE A 118 -12.12 -0.63 -13.50
C PHE A 118 -12.67 0.80 -13.40
N LEU A 119 -11.90 1.81 -13.85
CA LEU A 119 -12.33 3.21 -13.84
C LEU A 119 -13.54 3.45 -14.74
N THR A 120 -13.59 2.83 -15.93
CA THR A 120 -14.76 2.91 -16.81
C THR A 120 -16.01 2.37 -16.11
N ALA A 121 -15.92 1.20 -15.49
CA ALA A 121 -17.04 0.60 -14.75
C ALA A 121 -17.44 1.42 -13.51
N LEU A 122 -16.45 1.99 -12.80
CA LEU A 122 -16.69 2.82 -11.62
C LEU A 122 -17.38 4.14 -11.98
N CYS A 123 -17.04 4.72 -13.12
CA CYS A 123 -17.57 5.99 -13.61
C CYS A 123 -18.90 5.87 -14.38
N GLU A 124 -19.39 4.64 -14.60
CA GLU A 124 -20.66 4.39 -15.30
C GLU A 124 -21.83 5.10 -14.57
N PRO A 125 -22.52 6.07 -15.21
CA PRO A 125 -23.46 6.96 -14.53
C PRO A 125 -24.55 6.23 -13.73
N ASP A 126 -25.10 5.17 -14.32
CA ASP A 126 -26.24 4.43 -13.76
C ASP A 126 -25.85 3.54 -12.57
N LYS A 127 -24.56 3.28 -12.37
CA LYS A 127 -24.07 2.38 -11.32
C LYS A 127 -23.61 3.10 -10.05
N ARG A 128 -23.52 4.43 -10.06
CA ARG A 128 -23.04 5.21 -8.89
C ARG A 128 -23.83 4.93 -7.61
N HIS A 129 -25.16 4.84 -7.69
CA HIS A 129 -26.00 4.54 -6.53
C HIS A 129 -25.76 3.13 -6.00
N ALA A 130 -25.59 2.15 -6.90
CA ALA A 130 -25.26 0.78 -6.53
C ALA A 130 -23.87 0.69 -5.85
N TRP A 131 -22.87 1.39 -6.39
CA TRP A 131 -21.53 1.46 -5.77
C TRP A 131 -21.57 2.05 -4.37
N SER A 132 -22.30 3.15 -4.17
CA SER A 132 -22.47 3.75 -2.84
C SER A 132 -23.13 2.80 -1.84
N ALA A 133 -24.15 2.04 -2.28
CA ALA A 133 -24.80 1.04 -1.43
C ALA A 133 -23.87 -0.12 -1.06
N ILE A 134 -23.09 -0.63 -2.03
CA ILE A 134 -22.10 -1.69 -1.80
C ILE A 134 -21.02 -1.20 -0.83
N LEU A 135 -20.45 -0.01 -1.06
CA LEU A 135 -19.41 0.55 -0.20
C LEU A 135 -19.91 0.73 1.24
N ARG A 136 -21.11 1.27 1.42
CA ARG A 136 -21.72 1.42 2.76
C ARG A 136 -21.86 0.06 3.44
N ARG A 137 -22.43 -0.94 2.74
CA ARG A 137 -22.62 -2.29 3.29
C ARG A 137 -21.29 -2.96 3.65
N THR A 138 -20.27 -2.83 2.81
CA THR A 138 -18.93 -3.38 3.07
C THR A 138 -18.30 -2.72 4.29
N LEU A 139 -18.41 -1.40 4.43
CA LEU A 139 -17.90 -0.67 5.60
C LEU A 139 -18.64 -1.07 6.89
N GLU A 140 -19.97 -1.17 6.84
CA GLU A 140 -20.77 -1.63 7.99
C GLU A 140 -20.40 -3.06 8.41
N GLY A 141 -20.21 -3.96 7.44
CA GLY A 141 -19.77 -5.33 7.70
C GLY A 141 -18.36 -5.42 8.30
N PHE A 142 -17.46 -4.50 7.92
CA PHE A 142 -16.11 -4.43 8.46
C PHE A 142 -16.07 -3.88 9.89
N ILE A 143 -16.95 -2.93 10.24
CA ILE A 143 -17.04 -2.35 11.58
C ILE A 143 -17.70 -3.32 12.59
N ALA A 144 -18.54 -4.23 12.10
CA ALA A 144 -19.28 -5.18 12.92
C ALA A 144 -18.51 -6.48 13.27
N GLN A 145 -17.29 -6.66 12.76
CA GLN A 145 -16.39 -7.77 13.07
C GLN A 145 -15.29 -7.32 14.02
#